data_AF-A0A949KNN8-F1
#
_entry.id   AF-A0A949KNN8-F1
#
_cell.length_a   1.000
_cell.length_b   1.000
_cell.length_c   1.000
_cell.angle_alpha   90.00
_cell.angle_beta   90.00
_cell.angle_gamma   90.00
#
_symmetry.space_group_name_H-M   'P 1'
#
loop_
_entity.id
_entity.type
_entity.pdbx_description
1 polymer ?
#
loop_
_entity_poly.entity_id
_entity_poly.type
_entity_poly.pdbx_seq_one_letter_code
_entity_poly.pdbx_strand_id
1 'polypeptide(L)'
;MTQQEPNPVQHAQAIYSLSAQIAALLGEALRRDFTFSGTALGQSEVVDQALDGQMQYGLLACALDKIEINQATSPGYWAKLHQELKRLIAREAHASATEILRPLTAVVSDQEMAAIAEAIYNPLGPYEECNLARLQEGLNGTPFEVLAARVVKSFFAKGEEPSAIADRVINLTLEGSRTLFLKGGLA
;
A
#
# COMPACT_ATOMS: atom_id res chain seq x y z
N MET A 1 24.80 24.81 10.98
CA MET A 1 24.73 24.33 9.59
C MET A 1 23.27 24.02 9.31
N THR A 2 22.57 24.82 8.51
CA THR A 2 21.22 24.48 8.07
C THR A 2 21.34 23.28 7.14
N GLN A 3 20.94 22.08 7.63
CA GLN A 3 20.73 20.95 6.75
C GLN A 3 19.74 21.38 5.69
N GLN A 4 20.18 21.36 4.43
CA GLN A 4 19.33 21.70 3.31
C GLN A 4 18.27 20.61 3.19
N GLU A 5 16.99 20.99 3.24
CA GLU A 5 15.89 20.04 3.11
C GLU A 5 16.04 19.27 1.79
N PRO A 6 15.79 17.94 1.77
CA PRO A 6 15.90 17.14 0.55
C PRO A 6 14.96 17.68 -0.54
N ASN A 7 15.22 17.39 -1.82
CA ASN A 7 14.25 17.71 -2.87
C ASN A 7 12.97 16.84 -2.67
N PRO A 8 11.77 17.44 -2.54
CA PRO A 8 10.52 16.70 -2.32
C PRO A 8 10.21 15.64 -3.37
N VAL A 9 10.57 15.88 -4.64
CA VAL A 9 10.36 14.93 -5.74
C VAL A 9 11.25 13.70 -5.56
N GLN A 10 12.53 13.92 -5.26
CA GLN A 10 13.48 12.82 -5.02
C GLN A 10 13.10 12.03 -3.76
N HIS A 11 12.62 12.73 -2.74
CA HIS A 11 12.17 12.09 -1.51
C HIS A 11 10.89 11.26 -1.71
N ALA A 12 9.91 11.77 -2.47
CA ALA A 12 8.72 11.00 -2.85
C ALA A 12 9.09 9.72 -3.61
N GLN A 13 10.03 9.81 -4.56
CA GLN A 13 10.53 8.64 -5.28
C GLN A 13 11.23 7.64 -4.35
N ALA A 14 12.03 8.12 -3.40
CA ALA A 14 12.71 7.27 -2.42
C ALA A 14 11.70 6.53 -1.52
N ILE A 15 10.66 7.22 -1.03
CA ILE A 15 9.58 6.63 -0.23
C ILE A 15 8.83 5.57 -1.03
N TYR A 16 8.48 5.86 -2.29
CA TYR A 16 7.76 4.94 -3.17
C TYR A 16 8.58 3.68 -3.49
N SER A 17 9.86 3.84 -3.82
CA SER A 17 10.74 2.70 -4.11
C SER A 17 11.05 1.89 -2.85
N LEU A 18 11.24 2.54 -1.71
CA LEU A 18 11.47 1.86 -0.44
C LEU A 18 10.21 1.10 0.03
N SER A 19 9.01 1.67 -0.15
CA SER A 19 7.77 0.97 0.18
C SER A 19 7.59 -0.28 -0.66
N ALA A 20 7.94 -0.26 -1.96
CA ALA A 20 7.91 -1.44 -2.81
C ALA A 20 8.87 -2.54 -2.33
N GLN A 21 10.11 -2.17 -1.95
CA GLN A 21 11.11 -3.11 -1.45
C GLN A 21 10.68 -3.75 -0.12
N ILE A 22 10.16 -2.94 0.80
CA ILE A 22 9.64 -3.45 2.08
C ILE A 22 8.44 -4.36 1.80
N ALA A 23 7.50 -3.94 0.95
CA ALA A 23 6.31 -4.70 0.63
C ALA A 23 6.61 -6.09 0.07
N ALA A 24 7.61 -6.22 -0.81
CA ALA A 24 8.07 -7.50 -1.32
C ALA A 24 8.57 -8.43 -0.20
N LEU A 25 9.34 -7.89 0.76
CA LEU A 25 9.81 -8.65 1.92
C LEU A 25 8.66 -9.07 2.85
N LEU A 26 7.68 -8.19 3.07
CA LEU A 26 6.51 -8.50 3.89
C LEU A 26 5.61 -9.55 3.22
N GLY A 27 5.39 -9.42 1.91
CA GLY A 27 4.64 -10.39 1.12
C GLY A 27 5.32 -11.76 1.16
N GLU A 28 6.65 -11.80 1.00
CA GLU A 28 7.41 -13.05 1.10
C GLU A 28 7.28 -13.67 2.50
N ALA A 29 7.42 -12.87 3.57
CA ALA A 29 7.23 -13.35 4.93
C ALA A 29 5.82 -13.93 5.15
N LEU A 30 4.78 -13.26 4.65
CA LEU A 30 3.41 -13.74 4.75
C LEU A 30 3.20 -15.07 4.01
N ARG A 31 3.81 -15.22 2.82
CA ARG A 31 3.75 -16.44 2.01
C ARG A 31 4.55 -17.61 2.60
N ARG A 32 5.58 -17.33 3.41
CA ARG A 32 6.31 -18.36 4.17
C ARG A 32 5.46 -18.92 5.32
N ASP A 33 4.67 -18.05 5.94
CA ASP A 33 3.84 -18.41 7.09
C ASP A 33 2.51 -19.05 6.67
N PHE A 34 1.95 -18.64 5.52
CA PHE A 34 0.65 -19.11 5.06
C PHE A 34 0.68 -19.62 3.62
N THR A 35 0.00 -20.76 3.42
CA THR A 35 -0.25 -21.27 2.08
C THR A 35 -1.52 -20.65 1.52
N PHE A 36 -1.36 -19.68 0.62
CA PHE A 36 -2.47 -19.13 -0.16
C PHE A 36 -2.92 -20.12 -1.24
N SER A 37 -4.19 -20.51 -1.22
CA SER A 37 -4.82 -21.38 -2.22
C SER A 37 -6.19 -20.84 -2.60
N GLY A 38 -6.52 -20.79 -3.90
CA GLY A 38 -7.89 -20.47 -4.34
C GLY A 38 -8.02 -19.39 -5.40
N THR A 39 -6.93 -18.84 -5.95
CA THR A 39 -7.04 -18.09 -7.20
C THR A 39 -7.26 -19.08 -8.35
N ALA A 40 -8.03 -18.69 -9.37
CA ALA A 40 -8.14 -19.43 -10.63
C ALA A 40 -6.77 -19.64 -11.34
N LEU A 41 -5.68 -19.12 -10.77
CA LEU A 41 -4.34 -18.98 -11.34
C LEU A 41 -3.25 -19.75 -10.57
N GLY A 42 -3.58 -20.47 -9.48
CA GLY A 42 -2.57 -21.17 -8.65
C GLY A 42 -1.60 -20.23 -7.91
N GLN A 43 -0.51 -20.78 -7.33
CA GLN A 43 0.63 -20.00 -6.82
C GLN A 43 1.44 -19.44 -8.00
N SER A 44 0.85 -18.49 -8.70
CA SER A 44 1.51 -17.80 -9.81
C SER A 44 2.18 -16.53 -9.32
N GLU A 45 3.22 -16.12 -10.03
CA GLU A 45 3.92 -14.85 -9.87
C GLU A 45 2.96 -13.64 -9.80
N VAL A 46 1.80 -13.73 -10.45
CA VAL A 46 0.73 -12.71 -10.42
C VAL A 46 0.14 -12.55 -9.02
N VAL A 47 -0.05 -13.64 -8.28
CA VAL A 47 -0.57 -13.59 -6.89
C VAL A 47 0.46 -12.93 -5.98
N ASP A 48 1.74 -13.26 -6.18
CA ASP A 48 2.83 -12.70 -5.39
C ASP A 48 2.94 -11.19 -5.61
N GLN A 49 2.95 -10.75 -6.87
CA GLN A 49 2.97 -9.34 -7.25
C GLN A 49 1.73 -8.59 -6.75
N ALA A 50 0.54 -9.21 -6.79
CA ALA A 50 -0.67 -8.59 -6.29
C ALA A 50 -0.64 -8.40 -4.76
N LEU A 51 -0.12 -9.39 -4.02
CA LEU A 51 0.04 -9.30 -2.57
C LEU A 51 1.07 -8.22 -2.20
N ASP A 52 2.20 -8.22 -2.89
CA ASP A 52 3.24 -7.20 -2.70
C ASP A 52 2.69 -5.80 -3.00
N GLY A 53 1.88 -5.65 -4.06
CA GLY A 53 1.20 -4.40 -4.38
C GLY A 53 0.24 -3.93 -3.27
N GLN A 54 -0.56 -4.83 -2.69
CA GLN A 54 -1.44 -4.46 -1.58
C GLN A 54 -0.65 -4.00 -0.35
N MET A 55 0.43 -4.71 -0.02
CA MET A 55 1.33 -4.32 1.07
C MET A 55 1.96 -2.94 0.80
N GLN A 56 2.40 -2.69 -0.42
CA GLN A 56 2.98 -1.40 -0.81
C GLN A 56 1.99 -0.26 -0.62
N TYR A 57 0.74 -0.41 -1.08
CA TYR A 57 -0.27 0.65 -0.93
C TYR A 57 -0.65 0.90 0.52
N GLY A 58 -0.70 -0.12 1.38
CA GLY A 58 -0.89 0.08 2.83
C GLY A 58 0.28 0.84 3.48
N LEU A 59 1.52 0.54 3.08
CA LEU A 59 2.70 1.29 3.54
C LEU A 59 2.70 2.74 3.04
N LEU A 60 2.27 2.97 1.79
CA LEU A 60 2.14 4.30 1.22
C LEU A 60 1.04 5.13 1.90
N ALA A 61 -0.08 4.49 2.28
CA ALA A 61 -1.11 5.14 3.10
C ALA A 61 -0.54 5.58 4.46
N CYS A 62 0.24 4.71 5.12
CA CYS A 62 0.94 5.07 6.36
C CYS A 62 1.92 6.23 6.15
N ALA A 63 2.66 6.25 5.03
CA ALA A 63 3.61 7.31 4.73
C ALA A 63 2.93 8.67 4.50
N LEU A 64 1.82 8.69 3.75
CA LEU A 64 1.04 9.91 3.51
C LEU A 64 0.51 10.50 4.81
N ASP A 65 -0.10 9.68 5.66
CA ASP A 65 -0.60 10.14 6.96
C ASP A 65 0.52 10.63 7.88
N LYS A 66 1.67 9.93 7.90
CA LYS A 66 2.86 10.41 8.63
C LYS A 66 3.40 11.74 8.09
N ILE A 67 3.37 11.95 6.78
CA ILE A 67 3.74 13.23 6.17
C ILE A 67 2.75 14.33 6.62
N GLU A 68 1.44 14.05 6.63
CA GLU A 68 0.42 14.99 7.12
C GLU A 68 0.64 15.36 8.58
N ILE A 69 0.96 14.39 9.45
CA ILE A 69 1.36 14.66 10.85
C ILE A 69 2.55 15.61 10.89
N ASN A 70 3.56 15.41 10.05
CA ASN A 70 4.75 16.24 10.02
C ASN A 70 4.47 17.66 9.47
N GLN A 71 3.43 17.87 8.64
CA GLN A 71 3.04 19.21 8.16
C GLN A 71 2.72 20.18 9.30
N ALA A 72 2.22 19.68 10.43
CA ALA A 72 1.97 20.50 11.61
C ALA A 72 3.24 21.20 12.16
N THR A 73 4.44 20.70 11.80
CA THR A 73 5.73 21.23 12.27
C THR A 73 6.49 22.04 11.22
N SER A 74 6.41 21.67 9.93
CA SER A 74 7.03 22.41 8.82
C SER A 74 6.16 22.38 7.55
N PRO A 75 5.24 23.34 7.38
CA PRO A 75 4.17 23.20 6.38
C PRO A 75 4.67 23.15 4.92
N GLY A 76 5.69 23.94 4.58
CA GLY A 76 6.09 24.15 3.18
C GLY A 76 6.70 22.92 2.52
N TYR A 77 7.62 22.24 3.22
CA TYR A 77 8.29 21.05 2.71
C TYR A 77 7.35 19.84 2.66
N TRP A 78 6.71 19.54 3.79
CA TRP A 78 5.89 18.34 3.94
C TRP A 78 4.64 18.38 3.06
N ALA A 79 4.00 19.53 2.87
CA ALA A 79 2.88 19.65 1.93
C ALA A 79 3.31 19.35 0.49
N LYS A 80 4.51 19.81 0.10
CA LYS A 80 5.06 19.54 -1.23
C LYS A 80 5.42 18.08 -1.41
N LEU A 81 6.06 17.47 -0.41
CA LEU A 81 6.35 16.03 -0.40
C LEU A 81 5.08 15.20 -0.52
N HIS A 82 4.03 15.57 0.23
CA HIS A 82 2.73 14.91 0.19
C HIS A 82 2.14 14.94 -1.21
N GLN A 83 2.12 16.11 -1.85
CA GLN A 83 1.61 16.28 -3.21
C GLN A 83 2.41 15.45 -4.23
N GLU A 84 3.74 15.48 -4.16
CA GLU A 84 4.60 14.72 -5.07
C GLU A 84 4.39 13.20 -4.90
N LEU A 85 4.25 12.73 -3.66
CA LEU A 85 3.99 11.31 -3.40
C LEU A 85 2.61 10.89 -3.93
N LYS A 86 1.54 11.66 -3.68
CA LYS A 86 0.21 11.36 -4.24
C LYS A 86 0.22 11.33 -5.76
N ARG A 87 0.91 12.30 -6.39
CA ARG A 87 1.04 12.36 -7.85
C ARG A 87 1.79 11.14 -8.40
N LEU A 88 2.88 10.74 -7.74
CA LEU A 88 3.65 9.56 -8.13
C LEU A 88 2.80 8.30 -8.05
N ILE A 89 2.10 8.09 -6.93
CA ILE A 89 1.21 6.93 -6.74
C ILE A 89 0.14 6.87 -7.83
N ALA A 90 -0.55 7.98 -8.09
CA ALA A 90 -1.58 8.03 -9.13
C ALA A 90 -1.02 7.73 -10.53
N ARG A 91 0.18 8.24 -10.84
CA ARG A 91 0.86 8.00 -12.12
C ARG A 91 1.22 6.53 -12.32
N GLU A 92 1.87 5.92 -11.33
CA GLU A 92 2.29 4.52 -11.42
C GLU A 92 1.08 3.55 -11.41
N ALA A 93 0.04 3.89 -10.65
CA ALA A 93 -1.23 3.15 -10.67
C ALA A 93 -1.90 3.20 -12.05
N HIS A 94 -1.97 4.38 -12.67
CA HIS A 94 -2.50 4.53 -14.03
C HIS A 94 -1.67 3.79 -15.08
N ALA A 95 -0.34 3.85 -14.98
CA ALA A 95 0.55 3.13 -15.88
C ALA A 95 0.30 1.62 -15.80
N SER A 96 0.27 1.08 -14.56
CA SER A 96 0.02 -0.34 -14.31
C SER A 96 -1.39 -0.77 -14.74
N ALA A 97 -2.41 0.05 -14.45
CA ALA A 97 -3.79 -0.21 -14.88
C ALA A 97 -3.90 -0.31 -16.41
N THR A 98 -3.24 0.58 -17.13
CA THR A 98 -3.27 0.59 -18.60
C THR A 98 -2.69 -0.70 -19.18
N GLU A 99 -1.69 -1.30 -18.54
CA GLU A 99 -1.12 -2.58 -18.97
C GLU A 99 -2.01 -3.78 -18.61
N ILE A 100 -2.62 -3.77 -17.42
CA ILE A 100 -3.50 -4.83 -16.92
C ILE A 100 -4.84 -4.86 -17.67
N LEU A 101 -5.41 -3.69 -17.99
CA LEU A 101 -6.74 -3.58 -18.59
C LEU A 101 -6.73 -3.86 -20.10
N ARG A 102 -5.60 -3.59 -20.79
CA ARG A 102 -5.49 -3.72 -22.25
C ARG A 102 -5.87 -5.11 -22.80
N PRO A 103 -5.48 -6.23 -22.18
CA PRO A 103 -5.93 -7.56 -22.62
C PRO A 103 -7.42 -7.81 -22.34
N LEU A 104 -7.99 -7.15 -21.33
CA LEU A 104 -9.37 -7.37 -20.88
C LEU A 104 -10.40 -6.68 -21.80
N THR A 105 -10.01 -5.66 -22.56
CA THR A 105 -10.96 -4.88 -23.41
C THR A 105 -11.65 -5.71 -24.47
N ALA A 106 -11.11 -6.89 -24.81
CA ALA A 106 -11.68 -7.81 -25.78
C ALA A 106 -12.65 -8.85 -25.16
N VAL A 107 -12.74 -8.93 -23.82
CA VAL A 107 -13.41 -10.04 -23.12
C VAL A 107 -14.40 -9.63 -22.02
N VAL A 108 -14.34 -8.40 -21.51
CA VAL A 108 -15.31 -7.89 -20.53
C VAL A 108 -16.14 -6.75 -21.12
N SER A 109 -17.35 -6.52 -20.59
CA SER A 109 -18.20 -5.40 -21.02
C SER A 109 -17.59 -4.05 -20.62
N ASP A 110 -17.97 -2.97 -21.32
CA ASP A 110 -17.52 -1.61 -21.00
C ASP A 110 -17.86 -1.20 -19.56
N GLN A 111 -18.99 -1.67 -19.03
CA GLN A 111 -19.41 -1.40 -17.66
C GLN A 111 -18.52 -2.12 -16.64
N GLU A 112 -18.21 -3.40 -16.87
CA GLU A 112 -17.28 -4.16 -16.01
C GLU A 112 -15.86 -3.59 -16.11
N MET A 113 -15.45 -3.21 -17.32
CA MET A 113 -14.17 -2.55 -17.56
C MET A 113 -14.05 -1.26 -16.75
N ALA A 114 -15.09 -0.41 -16.76
CA ALA A 114 -15.12 0.83 -15.98
C ALA A 114 -15.01 0.56 -14.47
N ALA A 115 -15.72 -0.44 -13.95
CA ALA A 115 -15.67 -0.81 -12.54
C ALA A 115 -14.30 -1.35 -12.11
N ILE A 116 -13.66 -2.18 -12.94
CA ILE A 116 -12.29 -2.68 -12.69
C ILE A 116 -11.31 -1.51 -12.77
N ALA A 117 -11.45 -0.63 -13.77
CA ALA A 117 -10.57 0.50 -13.97
C ALA A 117 -10.61 1.48 -12.80
N GLU A 118 -11.79 1.81 -12.29
CA GLU A 118 -11.96 2.66 -11.10
C GLU A 118 -11.20 2.11 -9.89
N ALA A 119 -11.29 0.79 -9.65
CA ALA A 119 -10.61 0.14 -8.55
C ALA A 119 -9.07 0.14 -8.69
N ILE A 120 -8.54 0.09 -9.91
CA ILE A 120 -7.08 0.08 -10.15
C ILE A 120 -6.52 1.51 -10.22
N TYR A 121 -7.29 2.48 -10.72
CA TYR A 121 -6.86 3.88 -10.81
C TYR A 121 -6.77 4.58 -9.45
N ASN A 122 -7.55 4.16 -8.46
CA ASN A 122 -7.48 4.68 -7.10
C ASN A 122 -7.13 3.58 -6.07
N PRO A 123 -5.88 3.09 -6.03
CA PRO A 123 -5.48 2.05 -5.09
C PRO A 123 -5.50 2.50 -3.63
N LEU A 124 -5.50 3.82 -3.38
CA LEU A 124 -5.59 4.42 -2.05
C LEU A 124 -7.01 4.74 -1.59
N GLY A 125 -8.03 4.63 -2.46
CA GLY A 125 -9.43 4.89 -2.12
C GLY A 125 -9.92 4.24 -0.81
N PRO A 126 -9.60 2.95 -0.56
CA PRO A 126 -9.98 2.28 0.69
C PRO A 126 -9.39 2.91 1.97
N TYR A 127 -8.34 3.72 1.84
CA TYR A 127 -7.60 4.32 2.94
C TYR A 127 -7.96 5.80 3.16
N GLU A 128 -8.87 6.39 2.37
CA GLU A 128 -9.17 7.83 2.42
C GLU A 128 -9.67 8.33 3.79
N GLU A 129 -10.34 7.47 4.56
CA GLU A 129 -10.89 7.80 5.88
C GLU A 129 -10.05 7.27 7.06
N CYS A 130 -8.93 6.60 6.77
CA CYS A 130 -8.08 6.03 7.80
C CYS A 130 -6.97 7.01 8.22
N ASN A 131 -6.50 6.91 9.47
CA ASN A 131 -5.35 7.68 9.94
C ASN A 131 -4.57 6.93 11.03
N LEU A 132 -3.29 7.25 11.22
CA LEU A 132 -2.41 6.64 12.22
C LEU A 132 -2.68 7.19 13.63
N ALA A 133 -3.29 8.37 13.76
CA ALA A 133 -3.61 8.94 15.07
C ALA A 133 -4.57 8.03 15.87
N ARG A 134 -5.48 7.33 15.18
CA ARG A 134 -6.38 6.32 15.76
C ARG A 134 -5.67 5.14 16.42
N LEU A 135 -4.38 4.91 16.14
CA LEU A 135 -3.61 3.83 16.75
C LEU A 135 -3.59 3.90 18.29
N GLN A 136 -3.77 5.10 18.87
CA GLN A 136 -3.88 5.29 20.32
C GLN A 136 -5.20 4.76 20.90
N GLU A 137 -6.25 4.68 20.08
CA GLU A 137 -7.59 4.21 20.42
C GLU A 137 -7.80 2.73 20.03
N GLY A 138 -6.94 2.19 19.18
CA GLY A 138 -6.96 0.82 18.69
C GLY A 138 -6.64 0.73 17.21
N LEU A 139 -6.89 -0.43 16.60
CA LEU A 139 -6.64 -0.64 15.16
C LEU A 139 -7.77 -0.10 14.28
N ASN A 140 -8.95 0.15 14.85
CA ASN A 140 -10.14 0.56 14.09
C ASN A 140 -9.89 1.88 13.36
N GLY A 141 -10.09 1.87 12.04
CA GLY A 141 -9.90 3.02 11.17
C GLY A 141 -8.45 3.42 10.97
N THR A 142 -7.50 2.52 11.24
CA THR A 142 -6.09 2.69 10.89
C THR A 142 -5.79 2.08 9.51
N PRO A 143 -4.73 2.52 8.81
CA PRO A 143 -4.29 1.87 7.58
C PRO A 143 -4.00 0.37 7.75
N PHE A 144 -3.61 -0.07 8.95
CA PHE A 144 -3.28 -1.46 9.25
C PHE A 144 -4.50 -2.38 9.20
N GLU A 145 -5.61 -1.95 9.78
CA GLU A 145 -6.88 -2.69 9.74
C GLU A 145 -7.40 -2.79 8.30
N VAL A 146 -7.41 -1.68 7.57
CA VAL A 146 -7.86 -1.64 6.18
C VAL A 146 -7.03 -2.60 5.32
N LEU A 147 -5.71 -2.58 5.47
CA LEU A 147 -4.83 -3.51 4.74
C LEU A 147 -5.12 -4.97 5.09
N ALA A 148 -5.24 -5.29 6.38
CA ALA A 148 -5.52 -6.65 6.83
C ALA A 148 -6.85 -7.17 6.28
N ALA A 149 -7.92 -6.37 6.36
CA ALA A 149 -9.22 -6.70 5.81
C ALA A 149 -9.15 -6.94 4.29
N ARG A 150 -8.37 -6.12 3.57
CA ARG A 150 -8.16 -6.28 2.12
C ARG A 150 -7.40 -7.57 1.80
N VAL A 151 -6.31 -7.85 2.50
CA VAL A 151 -5.52 -9.08 2.27
C VAL A 151 -6.37 -10.31 2.53
N VAL A 152 -7.09 -10.36 3.65
CA VAL A 152 -8.00 -11.47 3.99
C VAL A 152 -9.10 -11.66 2.93
N LYS A 153 -9.66 -10.56 2.42
CA LYS A 153 -10.70 -10.62 1.38
C LYS A 153 -10.17 -11.04 0.02
N SER A 154 -8.94 -10.64 -0.32
CA SER A 154 -8.34 -10.85 -1.64
C SER A 154 -7.58 -12.16 -1.76
N PHE A 155 -7.05 -12.70 -0.66
CA PHE A 155 -6.20 -13.87 -0.67
C PHE A 155 -6.73 -14.92 0.31
N PHE A 156 -7.14 -16.05 -0.25
CA PHE A 156 -7.62 -17.20 0.53
C PHE A 156 -6.42 -18.04 0.99
N ALA A 157 -6.19 -18.17 2.30
CA ALA A 157 -5.23 -19.13 2.84
C ALA A 157 -5.93 -20.43 3.25
N LYS A 158 -5.33 -21.57 2.90
CA LYS A 158 -5.94 -22.89 3.11
C LYS A 158 -5.79 -23.34 4.56
N GLY A 159 -6.90 -23.66 5.22
CA GLY A 159 -6.87 -24.27 6.54
C GLY A 159 -6.48 -23.32 7.67
N GLU A 160 -6.40 -22.02 7.38
CA GLU A 160 -6.04 -20.98 8.33
C GLU A 160 -7.25 -20.10 8.65
N GLU A 161 -7.33 -19.65 9.91
CA GLU A 161 -8.39 -18.72 10.30
C GLU A 161 -8.10 -17.31 9.74
N PRO A 162 -9.11 -16.61 9.18
CA PRO A 162 -8.95 -15.24 8.69
C PRO A 162 -8.33 -14.26 9.71
N SER A 163 -8.60 -14.48 11.00
CA SER A 163 -8.04 -13.73 12.13
C SER A 163 -6.52 -13.85 12.21
N ALA A 164 -5.97 -15.07 12.07
CA ALA A 164 -4.53 -15.30 12.15
C ALA A 164 -3.77 -14.60 11.01
N ILE A 165 -4.35 -14.61 9.80
CA ILE A 165 -3.80 -13.90 8.64
C ILE A 165 -3.85 -12.39 8.88
N ALA A 166 -4.99 -11.87 9.35
CA ALA A 166 -5.15 -10.45 9.65
C ALA A 166 -4.11 -9.97 10.66
N ASP A 167 -3.97 -10.68 11.78
CA ASP A 167 -3.00 -10.36 12.85
C ASP A 167 -1.57 -10.34 12.30
N ARG A 168 -1.23 -11.29 11.44
CA ARG A 168 0.10 -11.34 10.84
C ARG A 168 0.34 -10.17 9.88
N VAL A 169 -0.63 -9.83 9.04
CA VAL A 169 -0.56 -8.67 8.15
C VAL A 169 -0.37 -7.38 8.95
N ILE A 170 -1.13 -7.20 10.03
CA ILE A 170 -0.99 -6.05 10.93
C ILE A 170 0.43 -5.96 11.49
N ASN A 171 0.95 -7.06 12.05
CA ASN A 171 2.28 -7.09 12.65
C ASN A 171 3.39 -6.78 11.64
N LEU A 172 3.33 -7.40 10.44
CA LEU A 172 4.28 -7.14 9.36
C LEU A 172 4.22 -5.68 8.90
N THR A 173 3.02 -5.11 8.78
CA THR A 173 2.85 -3.72 8.33
C THR A 173 3.30 -2.71 9.38
N LEU A 174 3.10 -3.00 10.67
CA LEU A 174 3.67 -2.20 11.76
C LEU A 174 5.20 -2.18 11.72
N GLU A 175 5.85 -3.33 11.47
CA GLU A 175 7.30 -3.40 11.31
C GLU A 175 7.79 -2.69 10.04
N GLY A 176 7.09 -2.91 8.93
CA GLY A 176 7.38 -2.28 7.65
C GLY A 176 7.25 -0.75 7.69
N SER A 177 6.19 -0.24 8.31
CA SER A 177 5.97 1.20 8.48
C SER A 177 7.04 1.84 9.36
N ARG A 178 7.44 1.22 10.47
CA ARG A 178 8.59 1.69 11.28
C ARG A 178 9.86 1.79 10.45
N THR A 179 10.15 0.75 9.67
CA THR A 179 11.32 0.73 8.78
C THR A 179 11.24 1.82 7.72
N LEU A 180 10.07 1.99 7.10
CA LEU A 180 9.80 3.02 6.10
C LEU A 180 9.97 4.41 6.70
N PHE A 181 9.49 4.65 7.91
CA PHE A 181 9.58 5.97 8.53
C PHE A 181 11.03 6.34 8.87
N LEU A 182 11.78 5.40 9.43
CA LEU A 182 13.18 5.61 9.79
C LEU A 182 14.07 5.78 8.55
N LYS A 183 13.99 4.85 7.60
CA LYS A 183 14.88 4.83 6.43
C LYS A 183 14.42 5.77 5.32
N GLY A 184 13.12 6.03 5.24
CA GLY A 184 12.49 6.94 4.30
C GLY A 184 12.38 8.36 4.83
N GLY A 185 13.12 8.74 5.87
CA GLY A 185 13.22 10.14 6.31
C GLY A 185 11.91 10.77 6.79
N LEU A 186 10.98 9.97 7.32
CA LEU A 186 9.68 10.44 7.83
C LEU A 186 9.61 10.50 9.35
N ALA A 187 10.63 10.03 10.08
CA ALA A 187 10.64 9.89 11.54
C ALA A 187 10.18 11.16 12.29
#